data_AF-A0A2V8I3J3-F1
#
_entry.id   AF-A0A2V8I3J3-F1
#
_cell.length_a   1.000
_cell.length_b   1.000
_cell.length_c   1.000
_cell.angle_alpha   90.00
_cell.angle_beta   90.00
_cell.angle_gamma   90.00
#
_symmetry.space_group_name_H-M   'P 1'
#
loop_
_entity.id
_entity.type
_entity.pdbx_description
1 polymer ?
#
loop_
_entity_poly.entity_id
_entity_poly.type
_entity_poly.pdbx_seq_one_letter_code
_entity_poly.pdbx_strand_id
1 'polypeptide(L)' 'MKAKITALVGAMLLVSAGLAADDNPLIGKWKHKGKQIGTVTEVVSKDGKTLTRTQKGANPQGQPIDNVQVLDKQ' A
#
# COMPACT_ATOMS: atom_id res chain seq x y z
N MET A 1 28.42 -7.96 11.53
CA MET A 1 27.23 -8.81 11.73
C MET A 1 26.31 -8.64 10.52
N LYS A 2 26.17 -9.67 9.68
CA LYS A 2 25.44 -9.62 8.41
C LYS A 2 24.00 -10.07 8.65
N ALA A 3 23.05 -9.14 8.78
CA ALA A 3 21.64 -9.48 8.91
C ALA A 3 21.11 -9.94 7.53
N LYS A 4 20.88 -11.24 7.41
CA LYS A 4 20.19 -11.87 6.29
C LYS A 4 18.71 -11.48 6.36
N ILE A 5 18.26 -10.56 5.52
CA ILE A 5 16.84 -10.23 5.36
C ILE A 5 16.23 -11.30 4.46
N THR A 6 15.86 -12.42 5.07
CA THR A 6 15.02 -13.45 4.46
C THR A 6 13.62 -12.88 4.31
N ALA A 7 13.09 -13.05 3.10
CA ALA A 7 11.82 -12.57 2.59
C ALA A 7 10.59 -13.15 3.31
N LEU A 8 9.42 -12.53 3.06
CA LEU A 8 8.15 -13.13 2.65
C LEU A 8 7.05 -12.10 2.95
N VAL A 9 6.52 -11.37 1.95
CA VAL A 9 5.49 -11.84 1.01
C VAL A 9 4.43 -12.64 1.78
N GLY A 10 3.49 -11.92 2.39
CA GLY A 10 2.40 -12.51 3.14
C GLY A 10 1.34 -11.47 3.46
N ALA A 11 0.60 -11.04 2.43
CA ALA A 11 -0.81 -10.62 2.49
C ALA A 11 -1.19 -9.82 1.22
N MET A 12 -1.17 -10.48 0.06
CA MET A 12 -1.87 -10.00 -1.15
C MET A 12 -3.34 -10.47 -1.18
N LEU A 13 -3.93 -10.84 -0.03
CA LEU A 13 -5.25 -11.45 0.06
C LEU A 13 -6.05 -10.98 1.29
N LEU A 14 -6.15 -9.67 1.50
CA LEU A 14 -7.25 -9.05 2.26
C LEU A 14 -7.65 -7.71 1.62
N VAL A 15 -7.77 -7.65 0.29
CA VAL A 15 -8.50 -6.55 -0.38
C VAL A 15 -10.00 -6.89 -0.35
N SER A 16 -10.52 -7.25 0.82
CA SER A 16 -11.92 -7.65 1.00
C SER A 16 -12.71 -6.83 2.02
N ALA A 17 -12.15 -5.77 2.59
CA ALA A 17 -12.88 -4.88 3.50
C ALA A 17 -13.09 -3.45 2.96
N GLY A 18 -12.57 -3.13 1.77
CA GLY A 18 -12.85 -1.90 1.04
C GLY A 18 -13.80 -2.08 -0.14
N LEU A 19 -14.60 -3.16 -0.16
CA LEU A 19 -15.63 -3.41 -1.19
C LEU A 19 -16.75 -2.36 -1.08
N ALA A 20 -16.49 -1.16 -1.58
CA ALA A 20 -17.52 -0.17 -1.94
C ALA A 20 -17.00 1.00 -2.80
N ALA A 21 -15.70 1.08 -3.13
CA ALA A 21 -15.17 2.21 -3.88
C ALA A 21 -14.42 1.71 -5.13
N ASP A 22 -14.97 2.11 -6.30
CA ASP A 22 -14.44 2.06 -7.66
C ASP A 22 -13.84 0.74 -8.22
N ASP A 23 -14.22 0.39 -9.44
CA ASP A 23 -13.81 -0.85 -10.12
C ASP A 23 -12.35 -0.79 -10.62
N ASN A 24 -11.69 0.37 -10.53
CA ASN A 24 -10.35 0.58 -11.07
C ASN A 24 -9.37 1.23 -10.08
N PRO A 25 -8.80 0.45 -9.13
CA PRO A 25 -7.81 0.97 -8.18
C PRO A 25 -6.48 1.29 -8.86
N LEU A 26 -5.81 2.35 -8.42
CA LEU A 26 -4.41 2.58 -8.77
C LEU A 26 -3.53 1.73 -7.85
N ILE A 27 -2.72 0.85 -8.45
CA ILE A 27 -1.81 -0.04 -7.72
C ILE A 27 -0.37 0.33 -8.07
N GLY A 28 0.38 0.78 -7.08
CA GLY A 28 1.77 1.18 -7.21
C GLY A 28 2.73 0.27 -6.45
N LYS A 29 3.95 0.13 -6.98
CA LYS A 29 5.07 -0.55 -6.31
C LYS A 29 6.14 0.45 -5.97
N TRP A 30 6.57 0.48 -4.71
CA TRP A 30 7.64 1.37 -4.26
C TRP A 30 8.96 0.62 -4.27
N LYS A 31 9.99 1.22 -4.85
CA LYS A 31 11.35 0.66 -4.90
C LYS A 31 12.32 1.61 -4.22
N HIS A 32 13.24 1.03 -3.45
CA HIS A 32 14.40 1.72 -2.92
C HIS A 32 15.65 0.96 -3.38
N LYS A 33 16.59 1.67 -4.02
CA LYS A 33 17.81 1.09 -4.61
C LYS A 33 17.53 -0.11 -5.53
N GLY A 34 16.50 0.00 -6.37
CA GLY A 34 16.09 -1.06 -7.31
C GLY A 34 15.32 -2.23 -6.67
N LYS A 35 15.28 -2.35 -5.34
CA LYS A 35 14.53 -3.38 -4.61
C LYS A 35 13.13 -2.87 -4.27
N GLN A 36 12.10 -3.67 -4.54
CA GLN A 36 10.75 -3.36 -4.07
C GLN A 36 10.70 -3.40 -2.53
N ILE A 37 10.17 -2.34 -1.93
CA ILE A 37 10.04 -2.18 -0.48
C ILE A 37 8.58 -2.10 -0.02
N GLY A 38 7.63 -1.91 -0.93
CA GLY A 38 6.22 -1.84 -0.56
C GLY A 38 5.28 -1.73 -1.75
N THR A 39 4.00 -1.71 -1.42
CA THR A 39 2.87 -1.53 -2.34
C THR A 39 1.98 -0.42 -1.81
N VAL A 40 1.42 0.36 -2.73
CA VAL A 40 0.36 1.31 -2.45
C VAL A 40 -0.87 0.94 -3.28
N THR A 41 -2.03 0.99 -2.65
CA THR A 41 -3.33 0.89 -3.33
C THR A 41 -4.09 2.17 -3.05
N GLU A 42 -4.57 2.82 -4.09
CA GLU A 42 -5.41 4.01 -3.99
C GLU A 42 -6.75 3.75 -4.64
N VAL A 43 -7.80 4.17 -3.95
CA VAL A 43 -9.18 4.02 -4.38
C VAL A 43 -9.89 5.35 -4.18
N VAL A 44 -10.46 5.89 -5.26
CA VAL A 44 -11.29 7.09 -5.20
C VAL A 44 -12.73 6.68 -4.91
N SER A 45 -13.45 7.41 -4.07
CA SER A 45 -14.87 7.15 -3.86
C SER A 45 -15.67 7.35 -5.14
N LYS A 46 -16.80 6.67 -5.28
CA LYS A 46 -17.67 6.78 -6.46
C LYS A 46 -18.16 8.22 -6.72
N ASP A 47 -18.34 9.00 -5.67
CA ASP A 47 -18.71 10.42 -5.77
C ASP A 47 -17.51 11.36 -5.96
N GLY A 48 -16.29 10.81 -6.03
CA GLY A 48 -15.05 11.53 -6.32
C GLY A 48 -14.53 12.41 -5.18
N LYS A 49 -15.15 12.39 -4.00
CA LYS A 49 -14.82 13.30 -2.90
C LYS A 49 -13.65 12.85 -2.04
N THR A 50 -13.45 11.54 -1.90
CA THR A 50 -12.39 11.01 -1.04
C THR A 50 -11.48 10.05 -1.80
N LEU A 51 -10.24 9.97 -1.32
CA LEU A 51 -9.25 8.97 -1.74
C LEU A 51 -8.84 8.16 -0.53
N THR A 52 -9.00 6.85 -0.61
CA THR A 52 -8.46 5.91 0.38
C THR A 52 -7.14 5.37 -0.13
N ARG A 53 -6.07 5.56 0.63
CA ARG A 53 -4.72 5.08 0.35
C ARG A 53 -4.31 4.03 1.38
N THR A 54 -4.03 2.82 0.92
CA THR A 54 -3.48 1.73 1.73
C THR A 54 -2.03 1.50 1.35
N GLN A 55 -1.12 1.54 2.32
CA GLN A 55 0.32 1.35 2.14
C GLN A 55 0.78 0.18 3.00
N LYS A 56 1.46 -0.78 2.36
CA LYS A 56 2.12 -1.89 3.06
C LYS A 56 3.55 -2.04 2.58
N GLY A 57 4.49 -2.23 3.50
CA GLY A 57 5.89 -2.42 3.13
C GLY A 57 6.84 -2.19 4.29
N ALA A 58 8.05 -1.74 3.98
CA ALA A 58 9.02 -1.27 4.95
C ALA A 58 9.56 0.10 4.55
N ASN A 59 9.81 0.95 5.54
CA ASN A 59 10.49 2.23 5.32
C ASN A 59 11.98 2.00 4.99
N PRO A 60 12.73 3.04 4.57
CA PRO A 60 14.16 2.91 4.28
C PRO A 60 15.02 2.38 5.45
N GLN A 61 14.54 2.49 6.69
CA GLN A 61 15.17 1.97 7.90
C GLN A 61 14.78 0.50 8.20
N GLY A 62 13.95 -0.12 7.35
CA GLY A 62 13.48 -1.50 7.49
C GLY A 62 12.31 -1.69 8.45
N GLN A 63 11.75 -0.61 8.99
CA GLN A 63 10.57 -0.69 9.86
C GLN A 63 9.31 -0.97 9.02
N PRO A 64 8.41 -1.87 9.47
CA PRO A 64 7.19 -2.15 8.73
C PRO A 64 6.30 -0.90 8.64
N ILE A 65 5.68 -0.73 7.49
CA ILE A 65 4.60 0.21 7.23
C ILE A 65 3.35 -0.62 6.97
N ASP A 66 2.29 -0.36 7.74
CA ASP A 66 0.92 -0.79 7.44
C ASP A 66 0.00 0.37 7.81
N ASN A 67 -0.42 1.12 6.80
CA ASN A 67 -1.09 2.39 7.01
C ASN A 67 -2.25 2.57 6.03
N VAL A 68 -3.41 2.93 6.57
CA VAL A 68 -4.59 3.34 5.80
C VAL A 68 -4.83 4.82 6.06
N GLN A 69 -4.96 5.60 5.00
CA GLN A 69 -5.31 7.02 5.06
C GLN A 69 -6.55 7.27 4.21
N VAL A 70 -7.48 8.05 4.73
CA VAL A 70 -8.59 8.61 3.98
C VAL A 70 -8.32 10.10 3.84
N LEU A 71 -8.28 10.57 2.60
CA LEU A 71 -8.00 11.95 2.26
C LEU A 71 -9.22 12.54 1.57
N ASP A 72 -9.60 13.75 1.95
CA ASP A 72 -10.49 14.57 1.14
C ASP A 72 -9.73 15.05 -0.10
N LYS A 73 -10.39 14.99 -1.25
CA LYS A 73 -9.81 15.47 -2.49
C LYS A 73 -9.73 17.01 -2.42
N GLN A 74 -8.52 17.55 -2.54
CA GLN A 74 -8.25 18.99 -2.56
C GLN A 74 -8.70 19.62 -3.87
#